data_AF-R4LIR0-F1
#
_entry.id   AF-R4LIR0-F1
#
_cell.length_a   1.000
_cell.length_b   1.000
_cell.length_c   1.000
_cell.angle_alpha   90.00
_cell.angle_beta   90.00
_cell.angle_gamma   90.00
#
_symmetry.space_group_name_H-M   'P 1'
#
loop_
_entity.id
_entity.type
_entity.pdbx_description
1 polymer ?
#
loop_
_entity_poly.entity_id
_entity_poly.type
_entity_poly.pdbx_seq_one_letter_code
_entity_poly.pdbx_strand_id
1 'polypeptide(L)'
;MHQRWPRPAAGVAAMTALFSTVGGLLDRRQLTVVWMPLLAFLGGLGVVVVTGLGVKEAQAWWAGASGEVRTMAGGALIIVTVLLGQTLNAWRTGLIRLFSGYWPDAPGLRTVRDHLTARHRRVQARRAAADPELFLSYPRRAEHVLPTRLGNVIRAAEEHADRYGIDGVTAWPRLYVVLPASFLEAFSATTASMEGATVIGVLGAAFAVAGGVLAALLLPPLAAAATVLLGAAVAVLGHRAATRAAAPYAQLIRTAFDVHRFALLEAMRLQLPTGFPEEREQWRQLGKLWYQGWPDSDRASALRYPQPAPPEPATAPAAAVASLAAVASPSAIAVTPPAPAVAASATPVTETPTPTPAAPARRGMPVRSLLAAAVILFAAAAGVVAATRTDDSPSEARAARGLPAFHVLTRHDITGPRADRLIGRYTLSAVKADDPLRARELGPVLPTGLAGRSVLAVPADRAVDRGTEVDLVVTPFQGEDLRRFTGLIVLDQAAEPPSVTVAVPYADVDLLLAAVDAGTAHLVLR
;
A
#
# COMPACT_ATOMS: atom_id res chain seq x y z
N MET A 1 -41.20 -37.33 -18.89
CA MET A 1 -40.09 -37.84 -18.05
C MET A 1 -38.98 -36.79 -17.99
N HIS A 2 -38.91 -36.04 -16.89
CA HIS A 2 -37.92 -34.98 -16.68
C HIS A 2 -36.58 -35.58 -16.22
N GLN A 3 -35.55 -35.53 -17.07
CA GLN A 3 -34.18 -35.83 -16.65
C GLN A 3 -33.57 -34.58 -15.98
N ARG A 4 -33.41 -34.64 -14.66
CA ARG A 4 -32.64 -33.69 -13.86
C ARG A 4 -31.14 -33.93 -14.10
N TRP A 5 -30.46 -32.94 -14.65
CA TRP A 5 -29.00 -32.89 -14.66
C TRP A 5 -28.47 -32.70 -13.22
N PRO A 6 -27.38 -33.38 -12.82
CA PRO A 6 -26.75 -33.14 -11.53
C PRO A 6 -26.12 -31.74 -11.52
N ARG A 7 -26.57 -30.89 -10.60
CA ARG A 7 -25.93 -29.59 -10.33
C ARG A 7 -24.51 -29.87 -9.83
N PRO A 8 -23.45 -29.29 -10.42
CA PRO A 8 -22.12 -29.35 -9.81
C PRO A 8 -22.21 -28.73 -8.42
N ALA A 9 -21.60 -29.38 -7.43
CA ALA A 9 -21.61 -28.96 -6.03
C ALA A 9 -21.28 -27.46 -5.94
N ALA A 10 -22.18 -26.66 -5.36
CA ALA A 10 -22.08 -25.20 -5.29
C ALA A 10 -20.73 -24.72 -4.69
N GLY A 11 -20.09 -25.55 -3.87
CA GLY A 11 -18.75 -25.29 -3.33
C GLY A 11 -17.63 -25.29 -4.38
N VAL A 12 -17.68 -26.16 -5.39
CA VAL A 12 -16.66 -26.20 -6.46
C VAL A 12 -16.82 -25.00 -7.39
N ALA A 13 -18.04 -24.64 -7.78
CA ALA A 13 -18.29 -23.45 -8.60
C ALA A 13 -17.91 -22.15 -7.88
N ALA A 14 -18.23 -22.02 -6.59
CA ALA A 14 -17.82 -20.89 -5.77
C ALA A 14 -16.30 -20.82 -5.59
N MET A 15 -15.63 -21.96 -5.40
CA MET A 15 -14.18 -22.05 -5.28
C MET A 15 -13.48 -21.72 -6.60
N THR A 16 -13.97 -22.20 -7.74
CA THR A 16 -13.44 -21.84 -9.07
C THR A 16 -13.68 -20.36 -9.39
N ALA A 17 -14.81 -19.79 -8.98
CA ALA A 17 -15.09 -18.35 -9.09
C ALA A 17 -14.19 -17.51 -8.16
N LEU A 18 -13.91 -17.99 -6.94
CA LEU A 18 -12.92 -17.39 -6.04
C LEU A 18 -11.52 -17.47 -6.65
N PHE A 19 -11.11 -18.61 -7.20
CA PHE A 19 -9.81 -18.77 -7.85
C PHE A 19 -9.67 -17.96 -9.14
N SER A 20 -10.73 -17.78 -9.92
CA SER A 20 -10.70 -16.92 -11.11
C SER A 20 -10.70 -15.43 -10.74
N THR A 21 -11.41 -15.05 -9.68
CA THR A 21 -11.38 -13.68 -9.14
C THR A 21 -10.02 -13.37 -8.51
N VAL A 22 -9.45 -14.33 -7.77
CA VAL A 22 -8.08 -14.27 -7.22
C VAL A 22 -7.03 -14.27 -8.34
N GLY A 23 -7.25 -15.04 -9.41
CA GLY A 23 -6.42 -15.04 -10.62
C GLY A 23 -6.44 -13.70 -11.35
N GLY A 24 -7.60 -13.03 -11.41
CA GLY A 24 -7.73 -11.66 -11.94
C GLY A 24 -7.08 -10.60 -11.04
N LEU A 25 -7.09 -10.81 -9.72
CA LEU A 25 -6.35 -10.01 -8.73
C LEU A 25 -4.83 -10.25 -8.76
N LEU A 26 -4.40 -11.33 -9.42
CA LEU A 26 -3.00 -11.77 -9.58
C LEU A 26 -2.56 -11.70 -11.05
N ASP A 27 -3.11 -10.79 -11.84
CA ASP A 27 -2.56 -10.49 -13.16
C ASP A 27 -1.05 -10.21 -13.04
N ARG A 28 -0.26 -10.78 -13.95
CA ARG A 28 1.21 -10.66 -13.98
C ARG A 28 1.67 -9.20 -13.89
N ARG A 29 0.88 -8.29 -14.48
CA ARG A 29 1.10 -6.85 -14.37
C ARG A 29 0.91 -6.35 -12.94
N GLN A 30 -0.17 -6.73 -12.26
CA GLN A 30 -0.40 -6.31 -10.88
C GLN A 30 0.71 -6.84 -9.96
N LEU A 31 1.07 -8.10 -10.12
CA LEU A 31 2.13 -8.75 -9.35
C LEU A 31 3.45 -7.96 -9.40
N THR A 32 3.89 -7.56 -10.60
CA THR A 32 5.16 -6.86 -10.80
C THR A 32 5.09 -5.37 -10.43
N VAL A 33 3.98 -4.70 -10.74
CA VAL A 33 3.84 -3.24 -10.55
C VAL A 33 3.50 -2.86 -9.11
N VAL A 34 2.73 -3.69 -8.40
CA VAL A 34 2.17 -3.35 -7.08
C VAL A 34 2.67 -4.29 -6.00
N TRP A 35 2.46 -5.60 -6.18
CA TRP A 35 2.65 -6.56 -5.09
C TRP A 35 4.11 -6.79 -4.74
N MET A 36 5.00 -6.94 -5.73
CA MET A 36 6.44 -7.09 -5.48
C MET A 36 7.03 -5.91 -4.70
N PRO A 37 6.84 -4.64 -5.14
CA PRO A 37 7.28 -3.48 -4.35
C PRO A 37 6.64 -3.42 -2.95
N LEU A 38 5.35 -3.76 -2.84
CA LEU A 38 4.63 -3.75 -1.56
C LEU A 38 5.16 -4.79 -0.58
N LEU A 39 5.45 -6.01 -1.04
CA LEU A 39 6.06 -7.05 -0.22
C LEU A 39 7.48 -6.65 0.20
N ALA A 40 8.27 -6.02 -0.68
CA ALA A 40 9.57 -5.49 -0.32
C ALA A 40 9.47 -4.39 0.75
N PHE A 41 8.47 -3.52 0.65
CA PHE A 41 8.17 -2.50 1.66
C PHE A 41 7.80 -3.11 3.02
N LEU A 42 6.84 -4.05 3.04
CA LEU A 42 6.41 -4.72 4.28
C LEU A 42 7.55 -5.55 4.89
N GLY A 43 8.31 -6.27 4.07
CA GLY A 43 9.48 -7.01 4.48
C GLY A 43 10.55 -6.10 5.09
N GLY A 44 10.81 -4.94 4.48
CA GLY A 44 11.72 -3.93 5.03
C GLY A 44 11.28 -3.41 6.40
N LEU A 45 9.98 -3.16 6.60
CA LEU A 45 9.45 -2.78 7.92
C LEU A 45 9.62 -3.93 8.93
N GLY A 46 9.37 -5.17 8.51
CA GLY A 46 9.61 -6.36 9.32
C GLY A 46 11.06 -6.48 9.77
N VAL A 47 12.02 -6.21 8.88
CA VAL A 47 13.45 -6.20 9.21
C VAL A 47 13.76 -5.16 10.28
N VAL A 48 13.28 -3.93 10.16
CA VAL A 48 13.48 -2.87 11.18
C VAL A 48 12.96 -3.33 12.55
N VAL A 49 11.78 -3.93 12.60
CA VAL A 49 11.18 -4.43 13.85
C VAL A 49 11.97 -5.59 14.44
N VAL A 50 12.32 -6.61 13.63
CA VAL A 50 13.07 -7.78 14.09
C VAL A 50 14.47 -7.40 14.56
N THR A 51 15.16 -6.50 13.86
CA THR A 51 16.47 -6.00 14.30
C THR A 51 16.36 -5.22 15.60
N GLY A 52 15.30 -4.43 15.77
CA GLY A 52 15.11 -3.60 16.96
C GLY A 52 14.67 -4.36 18.21
N LEU A 53 13.91 -5.44 18.06
CA LEU A 53 13.52 -6.32 19.17
C LEU A 53 14.59 -7.35 19.55
N GLY A 54 15.58 -7.55 18.67
CA GLY A 54 16.56 -8.61 18.79
C GLY A 54 16.17 -9.84 17.98
N VAL A 55 17.10 -10.32 17.15
CA VAL A 55 16.84 -11.40 16.19
C VAL A 55 16.56 -12.72 16.93
N LYS A 56 17.26 -12.98 18.03
CA LYS A 56 17.11 -14.22 18.81
C LYS A 56 15.77 -14.24 19.55
N GLU A 57 15.39 -13.11 20.11
CA GLU A 57 14.12 -12.91 20.82
C GLU A 57 12.94 -13.06 19.86
N ALA A 58 13.03 -12.46 18.67
CA ALA A 58 12.01 -12.62 17.64
C ALA A 58 11.90 -14.07 17.15
N GLN A 59 13.03 -14.77 16.98
CA GLN A 59 13.04 -16.19 16.61
C GLN A 59 12.43 -17.07 17.71
N ALA A 60 12.81 -16.84 18.97
CA ALA A 60 12.28 -17.57 20.12
C ALA A 60 10.77 -17.35 20.27
N TRP A 61 10.29 -16.11 20.12
CA TRP A 61 8.87 -15.78 20.12
C TRP A 61 8.11 -16.50 19.00
N TRP A 62 8.64 -16.46 17.77
CA TRP A 62 8.00 -17.14 16.63
C TRP A 62 7.98 -18.66 16.81
N ALA A 63 9.08 -19.24 17.30
CA ALA A 63 9.20 -20.66 17.59
C ALA A 63 8.32 -21.10 18.78
N GLY A 64 8.07 -20.22 19.75
CA GLY A 64 7.16 -20.44 20.87
C GLY A 64 5.68 -20.20 20.55
N ALA A 65 5.36 -19.48 19.47
CA ALA A 65 3.99 -19.22 19.07
C ALA A 65 3.27 -20.51 18.65
N SER A 66 2.01 -20.66 19.08
CA SER A 66 1.16 -21.79 18.70
C SER A 66 0.90 -21.83 17.19
N GLY A 67 0.56 -23.01 16.66
CA GLY A 67 0.23 -23.16 15.24
C GLY A 67 -0.89 -22.22 14.78
N GLU A 68 -1.89 -21.99 15.64
CA GLU A 68 -3.00 -21.05 15.39
C GLU A 68 -2.52 -19.60 15.25
N VAL A 69 -1.62 -19.15 16.13
CA VAL A 69 -1.09 -17.77 16.05
C VAL A 69 -0.28 -17.57 14.76
N ARG A 70 0.51 -18.57 14.35
CA ARG A 70 1.29 -18.48 13.10
C ARG A 70 0.39 -18.45 11.86
N THR A 71 -0.67 -19.27 11.82
CA THR A 71 -1.62 -19.27 10.69
C THR A 71 -2.43 -17.98 10.64
N MET A 72 -2.86 -17.45 11.79
CA MET A 72 -3.54 -16.15 11.88
C MET A 72 -2.61 -15.01 11.42
N ALA A 73 -1.35 -15.00 11.84
CA ALA A 73 -0.38 -13.99 11.43
C ALA A 73 -0.13 -14.02 9.91
N GLY A 74 0.04 -15.22 9.33
CA GLY A 74 0.17 -15.40 7.88
C GLY A 74 -1.07 -14.93 7.12
N GLY A 75 -2.27 -15.30 7.58
CA GLY A 75 -3.53 -14.85 7.01
C GLY A 75 -3.71 -13.33 7.09
N ALA A 76 -3.38 -12.72 8.24
CA ALA A 76 -3.43 -11.28 8.43
C ALA A 76 -2.46 -10.55 7.49
N LEU A 77 -1.24 -11.05 7.30
CA LEU A 77 -0.27 -10.48 6.37
C LEU A 77 -0.80 -10.51 4.93
N ILE A 78 -1.42 -11.61 4.50
CA ILE A 78 -2.05 -11.73 3.18
C ILE A 78 -3.16 -10.69 3.04
N ILE A 79 -4.07 -10.61 4.01
CA ILE A 79 -5.19 -9.65 4.00
C ILE A 79 -4.68 -8.22 3.94
N VAL A 80 -3.70 -7.84 4.76
CA VAL A 80 -3.08 -6.51 4.76
C VAL A 80 -2.45 -6.20 3.41
N THR A 81 -1.72 -7.16 2.83
CA THR A 81 -1.08 -6.99 1.51
C THR A 81 -2.14 -6.79 0.41
N VAL A 82 -3.22 -7.58 0.42
CA VAL A 82 -4.35 -7.41 -0.51
C VAL A 82 -4.97 -6.03 -0.37
N LEU A 83 -5.30 -5.61 0.85
CA LEU A 83 -5.96 -4.33 1.11
C LEU A 83 -5.09 -3.13 0.71
N LEU A 84 -3.79 -3.17 1.05
CA LEU A 84 -2.84 -2.13 0.65
C LEU A 84 -2.64 -2.12 -0.87
N GLY A 85 -2.53 -3.29 -1.50
CA GLY A 85 -2.44 -3.41 -2.96
C GLY A 85 -3.66 -2.80 -3.67
N GLN A 86 -4.87 -3.10 -3.19
CA GLN A 86 -6.10 -2.51 -3.72
C GLN A 86 -6.19 -1.01 -3.46
N THR A 87 -5.74 -0.54 -2.31
CA THR A 87 -5.69 0.89 -1.99
C THR A 87 -4.76 1.63 -2.96
N LEU A 88 -3.54 1.10 -3.16
CA LEU A 88 -2.59 1.64 -4.15
C LEU A 88 -3.18 1.64 -5.55
N ASN A 89 -3.90 0.58 -5.93
CA ASN A 89 -4.58 0.48 -7.22
C ASN A 89 -5.67 1.55 -7.38
N ALA A 90 -6.55 1.71 -6.39
CA ALA A 90 -7.61 2.71 -6.40
C ALA A 90 -7.06 4.15 -6.45
N TRP A 91 -5.87 4.37 -5.89
CA TRP A 91 -5.24 5.69 -5.80
C TRP A 91 -4.26 5.98 -6.93
N ARG A 92 -4.04 5.02 -7.84
CA ARG A 92 -3.01 5.07 -8.88
C ARG A 92 -3.01 6.37 -9.66
N THR A 93 -4.17 6.80 -10.16
CA THR A 93 -4.32 8.06 -10.90
C THR A 93 -3.96 9.27 -10.04
N GLY A 94 -4.33 9.27 -8.76
CA GLY A 94 -3.96 10.32 -7.81
C GLY A 94 -2.46 10.38 -7.54
N LEU A 95 -1.81 9.22 -7.41
CA LEU A 95 -0.35 9.12 -7.20
C LEU A 95 0.44 9.61 -8.41
N ILE A 96 0.02 9.23 -9.62
CA ILE A 96 0.62 9.76 -10.86
C ILE A 96 0.46 11.28 -10.91
N ARG A 97 -0.74 11.80 -10.61
CA ARG A 97 -0.97 13.25 -10.55
C ARG A 97 -0.07 13.95 -9.53
N LEU A 98 0.12 13.36 -8.35
CA LEU A 98 1.04 13.89 -7.35
C LEU A 98 2.48 13.95 -7.88
N PHE A 99 2.96 12.88 -8.51
CA PHE A 99 4.30 12.82 -9.12
C PHE A 99 4.46 13.76 -10.32
N SER A 100 3.37 13.99 -11.06
CA SER A 100 3.29 14.96 -12.15
C SER A 100 3.22 16.42 -11.68
N GLY A 101 3.14 16.67 -10.37
CA GLY A 101 3.16 18.03 -9.82
C GLY A 101 1.79 18.65 -9.56
N TYR A 102 0.70 17.89 -9.65
CA TYR A 102 -0.64 18.37 -9.27
C TYR A 102 -0.81 18.34 -7.74
N TRP A 103 -0.08 19.23 -7.08
CA TRP A 103 -0.08 19.33 -5.63
C TRP A 103 -1.29 20.11 -5.11
N PRO A 104 -1.80 19.77 -3.92
CA PRO A 104 -2.87 20.53 -3.30
C PRO A 104 -2.42 21.98 -3.01
N ASP A 105 -3.37 22.91 -3.01
CA ASP A 105 -3.14 24.33 -2.69
C ASP A 105 -2.94 24.51 -1.18
N ALA A 106 -1.86 23.97 -0.63
CA ALA A 106 -1.42 24.24 0.74
C ALA A 106 -0.39 25.38 0.73
N PRO A 107 -0.42 26.32 1.70
CA PRO A 107 0.42 27.52 1.69
C PRO A 107 1.92 27.22 1.55
N GLY A 108 2.44 26.20 2.25
CA GLY A 108 3.85 25.80 2.11
C GLY A 108 4.20 25.14 0.77
N LEU A 109 3.28 24.35 0.20
CA LEU A 109 3.50 23.68 -1.08
C LEU A 109 3.38 24.64 -2.27
N ARG A 110 2.62 25.73 -2.12
CA ARG A 110 2.45 26.77 -3.15
C ARG A 110 3.78 27.41 -3.51
N THR A 111 4.54 27.89 -2.53
CA THR A 111 5.84 28.54 -2.77
C THR A 111 6.82 27.58 -3.46
N VAL A 112 6.86 26.31 -3.02
CA VAL A 112 7.72 25.30 -3.63
C VAL A 112 7.27 24.99 -5.07
N ARG A 113 5.97 24.82 -5.28
CA ARG A 113 5.39 24.61 -6.62
C ARG A 113 5.74 25.76 -7.55
N ASP A 114 5.50 26.99 -7.12
CA ASP A 114 5.66 28.17 -7.96
C ASP A 114 7.15 28.38 -8.28
N HIS A 115 8.05 28.12 -7.33
CA HIS A 115 9.49 28.12 -7.55
C HIS A 115 9.94 27.06 -8.58
N LEU A 116 9.48 25.82 -8.42
CA LEU A 116 9.82 24.73 -9.34
C LEU A 116 9.22 24.94 -10.74
N THR A 117 7.97 25.41 -10.82
CA THR A 117 7.33 25.78 -12.09
C THR A 117 8.07 26.92 -12.76
N ALA A 118 8.50 27.95 -12.03
CA ALA A 118 9.30 29.03 -12.59
C ALA A 118 10.65 28.52 -13.14
N ARG A 119 11.32 27.60 -12.43
CA ARG A 119 12.54 26.93 -12.94
C ARG A 119 12.26 26.18 -14.24
N HIS A 120 11.19 25.40 -14.30
CA HIS A 120 10.83 24.66 -15.51
C HIS A 120 10.39 25.58 -16.66
N ARG A 121 9.74 26.72 -16.38
CA ARG A 121 9.41 27.74 -17.39
C ARG A 121 10.67 28.34 -18.03
N ARG A 122 11.72 28.59 -17.24
CA ARG A 122 13.02 29.06 -17.79
C ARG A 122 13.66 28.02 -18.72
N VAL A 123 13.51 26.73 -18.43
CA VAL A 123 13.98 25.65 -19.31
C VAL A 123 13.12 25.55 -20.56
N GLN A 124 11.79 25.62 -20.40
CA GLN A 124 10.85 25.63 -21.52
C GLN A 124 11.05 26.83 -22.45
N ALA A 125 11.42 28.01 -21.94
CA ALA A 125 11.73 29.18 -22.76
C ALA A 125 12.95 28.99 -23.67
N ARG A 126 13.84 28.03 -23.35
CA ARG A 126 14.97 27.64 -24.22
C ARG A 126 14.59 26.60 -25.27
N ARG A 127 13.31 26.20 -25.33
CA ARG A 127 12.80 25.28 -26.35
C ARG A 127 12.90 25.94 -27.72
N ALA A 128 13.96 25.62 -28.46
CA ALA A 128 14.04 25.86 -29.88
C ALA A 128 13.60 24.61 -30.65
N ALA A 129 13.14 24.77 -31.89
CA ALA A 129 12.89 23.62 -32.78
C ALA A 129 14.15 22.76 -33.03
N ALA A 130 15.33 23.35 -32.87
CA ALA A 130 16.63 22.69 -33.00
C ALA A 130 17.04 21.82 -31.80
N ASP A 131 16.31 21.87 -30.67
CA ASP A 131 16.51 20.95 -29.54
C ASP A 131 15.31 19.98 -29.43
N PRO A 132 15.39 18.79 -30.04
CA PRO A 132 14.31 17.82 -30.04
C PRO A 132 13.93 17.33 -28.64
N GLU A 133 14.88 17.24 -27.72
CA GLU A 133 14.62 16.75 -26.36
C GLU A 133 13.75 17.74 -25.61
N LEU A 134 14.12 19.03 -25.62
CA LEU A 134 13.31 20.09 -25.00
C LEU A 134 11.97 20.25 -25.71
N PHE A 135 11.94 20.11 -27.04
CA PHE A 135 10.72 20.22 -27.82
C PHE A 135 9.69 19.14 -27.47
N LEU A 136 10.14 17.90 -27.24
CA LEU A 136 9.26 16.79 -26.90
C LEU A 136 9.00 16.66 -25.39
N SER A 137 9.84 17.21 -24.52
CA SER A 137 9.70 17.04 -23.07
C SER A 137 8.94 18.16 -22.35
N TYR A 138 8.65 19.28 -23.03
CA TYR A 138 7.94 20.41 -22.44
C TYR A 138 6.66 20.79 -23.20
N PRO A 139 5.63 21.29 -22.48
CA PRO A 139 4.42 21.84 -23.08
C PRO A 139 4.70 22.97 -24.07
N ARG A 140 3.81 23.14 -25.06
CA ARG A 140 3.91 24.25 -26.03
C ARG A 140 3.58 25.58 -25.34
N ARG A 141 2.54 25.57 -24.52
CA ARG A 141 2.05 26.73 -23.77
C ARG A 141 2.80 26.86 -22.43
N ALA A 142 3.37 28.03 -22.17
CA ALA A 142 4.16 28.28 -20.96
C ALA A 142 3.31 28.23 -19.67
N GLU A 143 2.03 28.54 -19.79
CA GLU A 143 1.00 28.46 -18.75
C GLU A 143 0.71 27.02 -18.32
N HIS A 144 0.97 26.03 -19.18
CA HIS A 144 0.74 24.61 -18.89
C HIS A 144 1.97 23.90 -18.29
N VAL A 145 3.08 24.61 -18.09
CA VAL A 145 4.30 24.06 -17.46
C VAL A 145 4.02 23.67 -16.00
N LEU A 146 4.41 22.44 -15.66
CA LEU A 146 4.24 21.80 -14.35
C LEU A 146 5.55 21.84 -13.53
N PRO A 147 5.49 21.68 -12.20
CA PRO A 147 6.66 21.77 -11.32
C PRO A 147 7.58 20.55 -11.39
N THR A 148 7.20 19.47 -12.08
CA THR A 148 8.04 18.26 -12.22
C THR A 148 8.30 17.93 -13.69
N ARG A 149 9.46 17.32 -13.96
CA ARG A 149 9.81 16.85 -15.32
C ARG A 149 8.82 15.79 -15.82
N LEU A 150 8.39 14.88 -14.96
CA LEU A 150 7.36 13.89 -15.28
C LEU A 150 6.08 14.56 -15.80
N GLY A 151 5.56 15.54 -15.05
CA GLY A 151 4.37 16.27 -15.44
C GLY A 151 4.54 16.98 -16.79
N ASN A 152 5.67 17.64 -17.00
CA ASN A 152 5.96 18.34 -18.24
C ASN A 152 5.99 17.39 -19.45
N VAL A 153 6.59 16.19 -19.33
CA VAL A 153 6.65 15.20 -20.40
C VAL A 153 5.24 14.69 -20.75
N ILE A 154 4.43 14.36 -19.74
CA ILE A 154 3.05 13.89 -19.95
C ILE A 154 2.19 15.00 -20.58
N ARG A 155 2.26 16.22 -20.02
CA ARG A 155 1.51 17.38 -20.56
C ARG A 155 1.92 17.71 -21.99
N ALA A 156 3.20 17.59 -22.33
CA ALA A 156 3.70 17.78 -23.70
C ALA A 156 3.13 16.73 -24.68
N ALA A 157 2.88 15.51 -24.23
CA ALA A 157 2.23 14.49 -25.05
C ALA A 157 0.72 14.75 -25.20
N GLU A 158 0.04 15.16 -24.14
CA GLU A 158 -1.39 15.53 -24.18
C GLU A 158 -1.66 16.67 -25.18
N GLU A 159 -0.79 17.69 -25.21
CA GLU A 159 -0.91 18.84 -26.13
C GLU A 159 -0.48 18.54 -27.58
N HIS A 160 0.06 17.35 -27.85
CA HIS A 160 0.54 17.02 -29.20
C HIS A 160 -0.60 17.02 -30.22
N ALA A 161 -1.78 16.55 -29.78
CA ALA A 161 -3.00 16.46 -30.59
C ALA A 161 -3.52 17.84 -31.05
N ASP A 162 -3.19 18.93 -30.33
CA ASP A 162 -3.57 20.30 -30.71
C ASP A 162 -3.10 20.68 -32.12
N ARG A 163 -2.02 20.06 -32.62
CA ARG A 163 -1.53 20.26 -34.00
C ARG A 163 -2.61 19.97 -35.05
N TYR A 164 -3.49 19.02 -34.75
CA TYR A 164 -4.60 18.59 -35.61
C TYR A 164 -5.92 19.27 -35.23
N GLY A 165 -5.92 20.21 -34.27
CA GLY A 165 -7.16 20.78 -33.72
C GLY A 165 -7.92 19.83 -32.79
N ILE A 166 -7.27 18.76 -32.32
CA ILE A 166 -7.85 17.75 -31.44
C ILE A 166 -7.49 18.09 -29.99
N ASP A 167 -8.49 18.16 -29.11
CA ASP A 167 -8.22 18.10 -27.67
C ASP A 167 -7.89 16.65 -27.27
N GLY A 168 -6.61 16.39 -27.03
CA GLY A 168 -6.09 15.05 -26.78
C GLY A 168 -6.76 14.35 -25.60
N VAL A 169 -7.08 15.08 -24.53
CA VAL A 169 -7.68 14.50 -23.32
C VAL A 169 -9.11 14.02 -23.58
N THR A 170 -9.90 14.80 -24.33
CA THR A 170 -11.29 14.45 -24.66
C THR A 170 -11.37 13.36 -25.74
N ALA A 171 -10.44 13.39 -26.70
CA ALA A 171 -10.39 12.41 -27.80
C ALA A 171 -9.88 11.05 -27.34
N TRP A 172 -8.96 10.99 -26.35
CA TRP A 172 -8.25 9.78 -25.96
C TRP A 172 -9.14 8.55 -25.69
N PRO A 173 -10.23 8.62 -24.89
CA PRO A 173 -11.06 7.44 -24.61
C PRO A 173 -11.70 6.83 -25.87
N ARG A 174 -11.98 7.66 -26.88
CA ARG A 174 -12.58 7.26 -28.15
C ARG A 174 -11.53 6.73 -29.12
N LEU A 175 -10.36 7.37 -29.13
CA LEU A 175 -9.23 6.89 -29.91
C LEU A 175 -8.75 5.52 -29.39
N TYR A 176 -8.72 5.32 -28.06
CA TYR A 176 -8.21 4.11 -27.42
C TYR A 176 -8.90 2.83 -27.91
N VAL A 177 -10.21 2.87 -28.16
CA VAL A 177 -10.98 1.68 -28.57
C VAL A 177 -10.78 1.30 -30.04
N VAL A 178 -10.21 2.20 -30.87
CA VAL A 178 -9.91 1.92 -32.28
C VAL A 178 -8.42 1.61 -32.52
N LEU A 179 -7.59 1.60 -31.47
CA LEU A 179 -6.17 1.29 -31.58
C LEU A 179 -5.96 -0.21 -31.85
N PRO A 180 -4.98 -0.58 -32.69
CA PRO A 180 -4.63 -1.98 -32.92
C PRO A 180 -4.19 -2.70 -31.64
N ALA A 181 -4.45 -4.01 -31.55
CA ALA A 181 -4.10 -4.82 -30.37
C ALA A 181 -2.60 -4.75 -30.01
N SER A 182 -1.71 -4.85 -31.02
CA SER A 182 -0.26 -4.73 -30.83
C SER A 182 0.16 -3.36 -30.27
N PHE A 183 -0.56 -2.30 -30.63
CA PHE A 183 -0.34 -0.96 -30.09
C PHE A 183 -0.76 -0.88 -28.62
N LEU A 184 -1.93 -1.45 -28.29
CA LEU A 184 -2.44 -1.50 -26.92
C LEU A 184 -1.51 -2.30 -26.00
N GLU A 185 -0.92 -3.39 -26.50
CA GLU A 185 0.09 -4.17 -25.76
C GLU A 185 1.32 -3.33 -25.44
N ALA A 186 1.92 -2.65 -26.43
CA ALA A 186 3.06 -1.76 -26.24
C ALA A 186 2.74 -0.60 -25.30
N PHE A 187 1.55 0.00 -25.43
CA PHE A 187 1.07 1.07 -24.56
C PHE A 187 0.89 0.57 -23.12
N SER A 188 0.33 -0.62 -22.92
CA SER A 188 0.14 -1.21 -21.60
C SER A 188 1.47 -1.50 -20.89
N ALA A 189 2.50 -1.93 -21.62
CA ALA A 189 3.82 -2.23 -21.08
C ALA A 189 4.57 -0.96 -20.63
N THR A 190 4.54 0.10 -21.44
CA THR A 190 5.15 1.39 -21.08
C THR A 190 4.41 2.05 -19.92
N THR A 191 3.08 1.97 -19.90
CA THR A 191 2.25 2.42 -18.78
C THR A 191 2.60 1.67 -17.49
N ALA A 192 2.70 0.34 -17.54
CA ALA A 192 3.08 -0.48 -16.39
C ALA A 192 4.46 -0.11 -15.84
N SER A 193 5.44 0.17 -16.70
CA SER A 193 6.78 0.59 -16.29
C SER A 193 6.76 1.94 -15.54
N MET A 194 6.00 2.91 -16.06
CA MET A 194 5.85 4.23 -15.41
C MET A 194 5.09 4.13 -14.07
N GLU A 195 4.03 3.33 -14.04
CA GLU A 195 3.23 3.08 -12.83
C GLU A 195 4.06 2.37 -11.76
N GLY A 196 4.82 1.34 -12.12
CA GLY A 196 5.66 0.58 -11.18
C GLY A 196 6.72 1.45 -10.54
N ALA A 197 7.38 2.30 -11.32
CA ALA A 197 8.33 3.27 -10.79
C ALA A 197 7.69 4.29 -9.84
N THR A 198 6.45 4.71 -10.13
CA THR A 198 5.67 5.58 -9.25
C THR A 198 5.34 4.88 -7.93
N VAL A 199 4.88 3.62 -7.97
CA VAL A 199 4.58 2.81 -6.77
C VAL A 199 5.84 2.62 -5.92
N ILE A 200 6.97 2.27 -6.52
CA ILE A 200 8.26 2.16 -5.82
C ILE A 200 8.63 3.47 -5.14
N GLY A 201 8.47 4.60 -5.83
CA GLY A 201 8.75 5.92 -5.27
C GLY A 201 7.87 6.25 -4.06
N VAL A 202 6.57 5.96 -4.16
CA VAL A 202 5.59 6.17 -3.07
C VAL A 202 5.92 5.29 -1.86
N LEU A 203 6.21 4.01 -2.09
CA LEU A 203 6.57 3.08 -1.03
C LEU A 203 7.92 3.42 -0.38
N GLY A 204 8.89 3.91 -1.16
CA GLY A 204 10.14 4.44 -0.62
C GLY A 204 9.91 5.64 0.31
N ALA A 205 9.06 6.59 -0.10
CA ALA A 205 8.69 7.73 0.72
C ALA A 205 7.94 7.29 2.00
N ALA A 206 7.00 6.35 1.87
CA ALA A 206 6.31 5.76 3.00
C ALA A 206 7.27 5.03 3.95
N PHE A 207 8.28 4.34 3.42
CA PHE A 207 9.31 3.65 4.21
C PHE A 207 10.20 4.63 4.96
N ALA A 208 10.59 5.73 4.31
CA ALA A 208 11.38 6.78 4.97
C ALA A 208 10.66 7.33 6.22
N VAL A 209 9.33 7.49 6.14
CA VAL A 209 8.52 7.97 7.25
C VAL A 209 8.23 6.86 8.26
N ALA A 210 7.53 5.79 7.85
CA ALA A 210 7.09 4.73 8.76
C ALA A 210 8.26 3.91 9.31
N GLY A 211 9.17 3.48 8.44
CA GLY A 211 10.39 2.78 8.82
C GLY A 211 11.32 3.66 9.64
N GLY A 212 11.44 4.95 9.31
CA GLY A 212 12.20 5.92 10.09
C GLY A 212 11.68 6.10 11.51
N VAL A 213 10.35 6.22 11.67
CA VAL A 213 9.71 6.29 13.00
C VAL A 213 9.93 5.01 13.79
N LEU A 214 9.72 3.83 13.19
CA LEU A 214 9.98 2.55 13.86
C LEU A 214 11.45 2.41 14.26
N ALA A 215 12.37 2.75 13.36
CA ALA A 215 13.79 2.69 13.63
C ALA A 215 14.21 3.68 14.72
N ALA A 216 13.62 4.88 14.78
CA ALA A 216 13.89 5.84 15.85
C ALA A 216 13.43 5.34 17.23
N LEU A 217 12.41 4.47 17.28
CA LEU A 217 11.88 3.90 18.52
C LEU A 217 12.61 2.63 18.98
N LEU A 218 13.20 1.87 18.04
CA LEU A 218 13.72 0.52 18.30
C LEU A 218 15.22 0.38 18.05
N LEU A 219 15.85 1.29 17.30
CA LEU A 219 17.24 1.18 16.86
C LEU A 219 18.08 2.39 17.31
N PRO A 220 19.42 2.27 17.32
CA PRO A 220 20.30 3.41 17.57
C PRO A 220 20.07 4.56 16.56
N PRO A 221 20.34 5.82 16.93
CA PRO A 221 20.07 6.99 16.08
C PRO A 221 20.69 6.92 14.68
N LEU A 222 21.89 6.34 14.56
CA LEU A 222 22.55 6.17 13.26
C LEU A 222 21.78 5.21 12.35
N ALA A 223 21.26 4.11 12.90
CA ALA A 223 20.46 3.15 12.15
C ALA A 223 19.12 3.77 11.74
N ALA A 224 18.48 4.54 12.63
CA ALA A 224 17.27 5.28 12.30
C ALA A 224 17.48 6.29 11.15
N ALA A 225 18.58 7.05 11.20
CA ALA A 225 18.96 7.95 10.12
C ALA A 225 19.21 7.19 8.81
N ALA A 226 19.92 6.05 8.86
CA ALA A 226 20.15 5.20 7.69
C ALA A 226 18.84 4.67 7.08
N THR A 227 17.86 4.27 7.90
CA THR A 227 16.53 3.83 7.43
C THR A 227 15.79 4.96 6.70
N VAL A 228 15.79 6.17 7.25
CA VAL A 228 15.17 7.35 6.60
C VAL A 228 15.86 7.65 5.27
N LEU A 229 17.20 7.68 5.27
CA LEU A 229 17.99 7.96 4.07
C LEU A 229 17.78 6.90 2.98
N LEU A 230 17.70 5.62 3.35
CA LEU A 230 17.41 4.54 2.40
C LEU A 230 16.03 4.71 1.77
N GLY A 231 14.99 4.94 2.57
CA GLY A 231 13.64 5.20 2.06
C GLY A 231 13.59 6.42 1.14
N ALA A 232 14.24 7.51 1.55
CA ALA A 232 14.33 8.73 0.75
C ALA A 232 15.09 8.51 -0.58
N ALA A 233 16.17 7.73 -0.55
CA ALA A 233 16.92 7.35 -1.75
C ALA A 233 16.04 6.54 -2.72
N VAL A 234 15.30 5.54 -2.21
CA VAL A 234 14.34 4.75 -3.01
C VAL A 234 13.24 5.66 -3.59
N ALA A 235 12.73 6.61 -2.81
CA ALA A 235 11.72 7.57 -3.27
C ALA A 235 12.23 8.41 -4.46
N VAL A 236 13.45 8.96 -4.34
CA VAL A 236 14.09 9.77 -5.38
C VAL A 236 14.39 8.93 -6.62
N LEU A 237 14.89 7.70 -6.44
CA LEU A 237 15.15 6.78 -7.54
C LEU A 237 13.85 6.39 -8.26
N GLY A 238 12.77 6.13 -7.52
CA GLY A 238 11.44 5.86 -8.08
C GLY A 238 10.92 7.02 -8.92
N HIS A 239 11.02 8.26 -8.41
CA HIS A 239 10.63 9.45 -9.18
C HIS A 239 11.46 9.63 -10.48
N ARG A 240 12.77 9.41 -10.40
CA ARG A 240 13.66 9.46 -11.58
C ARG A 240 13.32 8.36 -12.58
N ALA A 241 13.06 7.14 -12.11
CA ALA A 241 12.65 6.01 -12.94
C ALA A 241 11.31 6.29 -13.63
N ALA A 242 10.32 6.83 -12.90
CA ALA A 242 9.02 7.21 -13.46
C ALA A 242 9.18 8.27 -14.56
N THR A 243 10.02 9.28 -14.32
CA THR A 243 10.34 10.32 -15.31
C THR A 243 10.98 9.75 -16.58
N ARG A 244 11.88 8.77 -16.45
CA ARG A 244 12.48 8.10 -17.62
C ARG A 244 11.47 7.23 -18.36
N ALA A 245 10.65 6.46 -17.63
CA ALA A 245 9.61 5.62 -18.19
C ALA A 245 8.49 6.42 -18.88
N ALA A 246 8.32 7.70 -18.54
CA ALA A 246 7.35 8.58 -19.18
C ALA A 246 7.69 8.93 -20.63
N ALA A 247 8.97 8.88 -21.04
CA ALA A 247 9.36 9.20 -22.41
C ALA A 247 8.75 8.24 -23.46
N PRO A 248 8.91 6.91 -23.37
CA PRO A 248 8.28 5.98 -24.31
C PRO A 248 6.74 5.99 -24.20
N TYR A 249 6.20 6.15 -22.99
CA TYR A 249 4.75 6.34 -22.78
C TYR A 249 4.21 7.56 -23.54
N ALA A 250 4.85 8.72 -23.36
CA ALA A 250 4.51 9.96 -24.05
C ALA A 250 4.63 9.82 -25.57
N GLN A 251 5.66 9.11 -26.06
CA GLN A 251 5.85 8.89 -27.48
C GLN A 251 4.71 8.07 -28.08
N LEU A 252 4.24 7.03 -27.40
CA LEU A 252 3.09 6.26 -27.88
C LEU A 252 1.82 7.11 -27.93
N ILE A 253 1.56 8.00 -26.95
CA ILE A 253 0.43 8.92 -27.05
C ILE A 253 0.51 9.77 -28.33
N ARG A 254 1.69 10.31 -28.65
CA ARG A 254 1.90 11.09 -29.89
C ARG A 254 1.63 10.25 -31.13
N THR A 255 2.24 9.06 -31.20
CA THR A 255 2.07 8.13 -32.31
C THR A 255 0.61 7.72 -32.49
N ALA A 256 -0.16 7.56 -31.40
CA ALA A 256 -1.58 7.26 -31.48
C ALA A 256 -2.33 8.33 -32.29
N PHE A 257 -2.08 9.61 -32.03
CA PHE A 257 -2.69 10.69 -32.80
C PHE A 257 -2.08 10.83 -34.21
N ASP A 258 -0.76 10.67 -34.35
CA ASP A 258 -0.07 10.82 -35.63
C ASP A 258 -0.48 9.75 -36.66
N VAL A 259 -0.79 8.54 -36.19
CA VAL A 259 -1.09 7.39 -37.07
C VAL A 259 -2.57 7.04 -37.09
N HIS A 260 -3.24 7.03 -35.93
CA HIS A 260 -4.57 6.42 -35.79
C HIS A 260 -5.73 7.41 -35.69
N ARG A 261 -5.49 8.73 -35.76
CA ARG A 261 -6.59 9.72 -35.67
C ARG A 261 -7.69 9.50 -36.72
N PHE A 262 -7.34 9.09 -37.94
CA PHE A 262 -8.34 8.84 -38.98
C PHE A 262 -9.09 7.52 -38.81
N ALA A 263 -8.50 6.52 -38.14
CA ALA A 263 -9.20 5.30 -37.79
C ALA A 263 -10.43 5.58 -36.90
N LEU A 264 -10.36 6.63 -36.07
CA LEU A 264 -11.51 7.08 -35.28
C LEU A 264 -12.62 7.69 -36.16
N LEU A 265 -12.29 8.50 -37.16
CA LEU A 265 -13.28 9.06 -38.09
C LEU A 265 -13.98 7.96 -38.88
N GLU A 266 -13.21 6.97 -39.37
CA GLU A 266 -13.73 5.81 -40.08
C GLU A 266 -14.68 4.97 -39.22
N ALA A 267 -14.28 4.70 -37.96
CA ALA A 267 -15.12 3.99 -37.00
C ALA A 267 -16.43 4.73 -36.70
N MET A 268 -16.40 6.07 -36.70
CA MET A 268 -17.59 6.93 -36.57
C MET A 268 -18.39 7.07 -37.87
N ARG A 269 -17.95 6.43 -38.97
CA ARG A 269 -18.55 6.52 -40.31
C ARG A 269 -18.58 7.95 -40.88
N LEU A 270 -17.60 8.78 -40.51
CA LEU A 270 -17.43 10.13 -41.05
C LEU A 270 -16.51 10.08 -42.27
N GLN A 271 -16.75 10.96 -43.24
CA GLN A 271 -15.85 11.08 -44.39
C GLN A 271 -14.53 11.74 -43.94
N LEU A 272 -13.42 11.27 -44.52
CA LEU A 272 -12.10 11.82 -44.22
C LEU A 272 -11.97 13.24 -44.80
N PRO A 273 -11.23 14.12 -44.10
CA PRO A 273 -10.91 15.45 -44.63
C PRO A 273 -9.92 15.33 -45.80
N THR A 274 -10.03 16.19 -46.81
CA THR A 274 -9.13 16.16 -47.98
C THR A 274 -7.96 17.14 -47.83
N GLY A 275 -8.02 18.04 -46.86
CA GLY A 275 -6.94 18.99 -46.57
C GLY A 275 -6.82 19.34 -45.08
N PHE A 276 -5.69 19.93 -44.73
CA PHE A 276 -5.35 20.29 -43.34
C PHE A 276 -6.33 21.29 -42.68
N PRO A 277 -6.81 22.36 -43.35
CA PRO A 277 -7.79 23.26 -42.74
C PRO A 277 -9.12 22.55 -42.42
N GLU A 278 -9.54 21.65 -43.30
CA GLU A 278 -10.78 20.88 -43.14
C GLU A 278 -10.67 19.87 -42.00
N GLU A 279 -9.52 19.18 -41.91
CA GLU A 279 -9.21 18.27 -40.81
C GLU A 279 -9.35 18.98 -39.47
N ARG A 280 -8.71 20.15 -39.33
CA ARG A 280 -8.76 20.91 -38.08
C ARG A 280 -10.17 21.34 -37.71
N GLU A 281 -10.97 21.77 -38.70
CA GLU A 281 -12.35 22.18 -38.43
C GLU A 281 -13.25 21.00 -38.07
N GLN A 282 -13.11 19.86 -38.75
CA GLN A 282 -13.85 18.63 -38.43
C GLN A 282 -13.55 18.17 -36.98
N TRP A 283 -12.28 18.13 -36.58
CA TRP A 283 -11.90 17.79 -35.21
C TRP A 283 -12.39 18.79 -34.18
N ARG A 284 -12.39 20.09 -34.51
CA ARG A 284 -12.94 21.13 -33.65
C ARG A 284 -14.44 20.94 -33.41
N GLN A 285 -15.20 20.63 -34.46
CA GLN A 285 -16.64 20.34 -34.35
C GLN A 285 -16.90 19.07 -33.56
N LEU A 286 -16.09 18.02 -33.76
CA LEU A 286 -16.17 16.80 -32.95
C LEU A 286 -15.89 17.08 -31.46
N GLY A 287 -14.90 17.91 -31.15
CA GLY A 287 -14.61 18.34 -29.78
C GLY A 287 -15.81 19.03 -29.14
N LYS A 288 -16.47 19.94 -29.88
CA LYS A 288 -17.71 20.59 -29.43
C LYS A 288 -18.85 19.60 -29.22
N LEU A 289 -19.06 18.69 -30.16
CA LEU A 289 -20.05 17.62 -30.03
C LEU A 289 -19.83 16.80 -28.76
N TRP A 290 -18.59 16.46 -28.42
CA TRP A 290 -18.29 15.63 -27.25
C TRP A 290 -18.44 16.36 -25.91
N TYR A 291 -18.10 17.65 -25.83
CA TYR A 291 -18.16 18.40 -24.57
C TYR A 291 -19.48 19.17 -24.38
N GLN A 292 -20.02 19.76 -25.46
CA GLN A 292 -21.22 20.60 -25.46
C GLN A 292 -22.47 19.85 -25.89
N GLY A 293 -22.33 18.67 -26.50
CA GLY A 293 -23.45 17.85 -27.00
C GLY A 293 -23.89 18.21 -28.42
N TRP A 294 -23.40 19.31 -28.99
CA TRP A 294 -23.84 19.83 -30.29
C TRP A 294 -22.66 20.50 -31.04
N PRO A 295 -22.60 20.42 -32.39
CA PRO A 295 -21.67 21.21 -33.18
C PRO A 295 -22.18 22.66 -33.38
N ASP A 296 -21.32 23.53 -33.88
CA ASP A 296 -21.75 24.86 -34.34
C ASP A 296 -22.70 24.69 -35.54
N SER A 297 -23.90 25.28 -35.47
CA SER A 297 -24.94 25.07 -36.48
C SER A 297 -24.50 25.54 -37.88
N ASP A 298 -23.75 26.64 -37.96
CA ASP A 298 -23.19 27.18 -39.20
C ASP A 298 -22.07 26.32 -39.80
N ARG A 299 -21.52 25.38 -39.01
CA ARG A 299 -20.39 24.52 -39.40
C ARG A 299 -20.66 23.04 -39.19
N ALA A 300 -21.92 22.65 -39.02
CA ALA A 300 -22.30 21.25 -38.83
C ALA A 300 -21.89 20.37 -40.04
N SER A 301 -21.86 20.95 -41.24
CA SER A 301 -21.36 20.29 -42.46
C SER A 301 -19.90 19.85 -42.35
N ALA A 302 -19.09 20.51 -41.50
CA ALA A 302 -17.70 20.13 -41.28
C ALA A 302 -17.54 18.80 -40.53
N LEU A 303 -18.60 18.25 -39.92
CA LEU A 303 -18.57 16.88 -39.37
C LEU A 303 -18.48 15.82 -40.48
N ARG A 304 -18.93 16.15 -41.70
CA ARG A 304 -18.86 15.30 -42.90
C ARG A 304 -19.53 13.94 -42.72
N TYR A 305 -20.79 13.97 -42.27
CA TYR A 305 -21.65 12.79 -42.36
C TYR A 305 -21.82 12.37 -43.82
N PRO A 306 -21.88 11.05 -44.11
CA PRO A 306 -22.20 10.57 -45.45
C PRO A 306 -23.53 11.18 -45.90
N GLN A 307 -23.54 11.84 -47.04
CA GLN A 307 -24.80 12.29 -47.62
C GLN A 307 -25.60 11.05 -48.06
N PRO A 308 -26.93 11.02 -47.82
CA PRO A 308 -27.79 10.02 -48.45
C PRO A 308 -27.54 10.08 -49.96
N ALA A 309 -27.37 8.92 -50.60
CA ALA A 309 -27.29 8.88 -52.05
C ALA A 309 -28.48 9.67 -52.62
N PRO A 310 -28.26 10.54 -53.62
CA PRO A 310 -29.38 11.14 -54.33
C PRO A 310 -30.32 10.02 -54.75
N PRO A 311 -31.65 10.15 -54.59
CA PRO A 311 -32.56 9.14 -55.09
C PRO A 311 -32.20 8.91 -56.55
N GLU A 312 -31.84 7.66 -56.86
CA GLU A 312 -31.59 7.21 -58.22
C GLU A 312 -32.74 7.78 -59.08
N PRO A 313 -32.47 8.53 -60.16
CA PRO A 313 -33.53 9.15 -60.92
C PRO A 313 -34.46 8.01 -61.32
N ALA A 314 -35.66 8.02 -60.74
CA ALA A 314 -36.65 7.01 -61.04
C ALA A 314 -36.78 7.02 -62.55
N THR A 315 -36.37 5.93 -63.19
CA THR A 315 -36.77 5.63 -64.56
C THR A 315 -38.27 5.55 -64.49
N ALA A 316 -38.91 6.70 -64.72
CA ALA A 316 -40.35 6.84 -64.62
C ALA A 316 -40.97 5.82 -65.58
N PRO A 317 -41.83 4.90 -65.13
CA PRO A 317 -42.75 4.25 -66.04
C PRO A 317 -43.86 5.27 -66.34
N ALA A 318 -43.51 6.35 -67.05
CA ALA A 318 -44.45 7.42 -67.43
C ALA A 318 -45.45 6.98 -68.53
N ALA A 319 -45.53 5.70 -68.86
CA ALA A 319 -46.41 5.19 -69.91
C ALA A 319 -47.56 4.28 -69.44
N ALA A 320 -47.65 3.91 -68.15
CA ALA A 320 -48.68 2.95 -67.69
C ALA A 320 -49.82 3.57 -66.86
N VAL A 321 -49.65 4.76 -66.28
CA VAL A 321 -50.65 5.34 -65.36
C VAL A 321 -51.60 6.33 -66.07
N ALA A 322 -51.32 6.70 -67.33
CA ALA A 322 -52.17 7.59 -68.12
C ALA A 322 -53.47 6.93 -68.65
N SER A 323 -53.63 5.61 -68.54
CA SER A 323 -54.81 4.90 -69.07
C SER A 323 -55.92 4.66 -68.04
N LEU A 324 -55.70 4.99 -66.76
CA LEU A 324 -56.69 4.73 -65.69
C LEU A 324 -57.25 6.00 -65.03
N ALA A 325 -56.75 7.19 -65.37
CA ALA A 325 -57.20 8.47 -64.80
C ALA A 325 -58.23 9.24 -65.66
N ALA A 326 -58.65 8.69 -66.80
CA ALA A 326 -59.62 9.31 -67.70
C ALA A 326 -61.10 9.05 -67.33
N VAL A 327 -61.37 8.35 -66.23
CA VAL A 327 -62.75 8.11 -65.76
C VAL A 327 -62.85 8.50 -64.29
N ALA A 328 -63.74 9.47 -64.02
CA ALA A 328 -64.24 9.94 -62.73
C ALA A 328 -63.52 11.14 -62.07
N SER A 329 -63.97 12.34 -62.45
CA SER A 329 -64.28 13.41 -61.47
C SER A 329 -65.76 13.27 -61.06
N PRO A 330 -66.19 13.65 -59.84
CA PRO A 330 -66.43 15.07 -59.55
C PRO A 330 -66.17 15.58 -58.11
N SER A 331 -65.85 16.89 -58.06
CA SER A 331 -66.28 17.93 -57.10
C SER A 331 -65.84 17.96 -55.62
N ALA A 332 -64.85 18.85 -55.39
CA ALA A 332 -64.89 20.04 -54.52
C ALA A 332 -65.44 19.99 -53.08
N ILE A 333 -64.56 20.26 -52.10
CA ILE A 333 -64.78 21.25 -51.02
C ILE A 333 -63.45 21.99 -50.77
N ALA A 334 -63.52 23.33 -50.82
CA ALA A 334 -62.42 24.25 -50.56
C ALA A 334 -62.36 24.64 -49.08
N VAL A 335 -61.16 24.74 -48.49
CA VAL A 335 -60.90 25.57 -47.30
C VAL A 335 -59.53 26.22 -47.42
N THR A 336 -59.56 27.56 -47.46
CA THR A 336 -58.42 28.50 -47.48
C THR A 336 -57.99 28.85 -46.04
N PRO A 337 -56.71 29.14 -45.75
CA PRO A 337 -56.22 29.45 -44.39
C PRO A 337 -56.32 30.95 -44.07
N PRO A 338 -56.14 31.35 -42.80
CA PRO A 338 -55.68 32.70 -42.50
C PRO A 338 -54.38 32.74 -41.66
N ALA A 339 -53.54 33.71 -42.02
CA ALA A 339 -52.56 34.40 -41.18
C ALA A 339 -53.14 35.80 -40.81
N PRO A 340 -52.41 36.73 -40.16
CA PRO A 340 -51.62 36.71 -38.92
C PRO A 340 -52.10 37.81 -37.92
N ALA A 341 -51.49 37.92 -36.73
CA ALA A 341 -51.60 39.15 -35.91
C ALA A 341 -50.33 39.43 -35.10
N VAL A 342 -50.08 40.73 -34.88
CA VAL A 342 -48.80 41.38 -34.55
C VAL A 342 -48.87 42.12 -33.21
N ALA A 343 -47.74 42.12 -32.49
CA ALA A 343 -47.15 43.11 -31.56
C ALA A 343 -47.78 43.51 -30.20
N ALA A 344 -46.87 43.56 -29.20
CA ALA A 344 -46.54 44.64 -28.23
C ALA A 344 -46.32 44.02 -26.83
N SER A 345 -45.36 44.37 -25.96
CA SER A 345 -44.34 45.43 -25.86
C SER A 345 -43.30 45.02 -24.78
N ALA A 346 -42.18 45.74 -24.76
CA ALA A 346 -40.93 45.52 -24.01
C ALA A 346 -40.99 45.84 -22.50
N THR A 347 -40.02 45.31 -21.73
CA THR A 347 -39.31 45.95 -20.57
C THR A 347 -38.15 45.05 -20.08
N PRO A 348 -37.16 45.56 -19.29
CA PRO A 348 -35.76 45.52 -19.71
C PRO A 348 -34.84 44.55 -18.95
N VAL A 349 -33.65 44.42 -19.53
CA VAL A 349 -32.43 43.77 -19.05
C VAL A 349 -32.07 44.23 -17.63
N THR A 350 -31.83 43.27 -16.74
CA THR A 350 -30.94 43.45 -15.59
C THR A 350 -29.70 42.59 -15.84
N GLU A 351 -28.57 43.26 -16.09
CA GLU A 351 -27.25 42.64 -16.14
C GLU A 351 -26.92 42.08 -14.75
N THR A 352 -26.81 40.76 -14.64
CA THR A 352 -26.09 40.10 -13.55
C THR A 352 -24.67 39.83 -14.03
N PRO A 353 -23.62 40.19 -13.28
CA PRO A 353 -22.25 39.97 -13.71
C PRO A 353 -21.97 38.48 -13.84
N THR A 354 -21.39 38.14 -14.98
CA THR A 354 -20.83 36.85 -15.38
C THR A 354 -20.11 36.16 -14.22
N PRO A 355 -20.52 34.95 -13.76
CA PRO A 355 -19.58 34.11 -13.07
C PRO A 355 -18.57 33.60 -14.11
N THR A 356 -17.32 34.05 -13.97
CA THR A 356 -16.15 33.41 -14.57
C THR A 356 -16.33 31.89 -14.51
N PRO A 357 -16.09 31.12 -15.60
CA PRO A 357 -16.23 29.67 -15.54
C PRO A 357 -15.28 29.13 -14.47
N ALA A 358 -15.87 28.70 -13.35
CA ALA A 358 -15.15 28.09 -12.26
C ALA A 358 -14.43 26.86 -12.80
N ALA A 359 -13.12 26.84 -12.60
CA ALA A 359 -12.26 25.70 -12.84
C ALA A 359 -12.93 24.42 -12.29
N PRO A 360 -12.78 23.27 -12.97
CA PRO A 360 -13.44 22.03 -12.58
C PRO A 360 -13.19 21.76 -11.10
N ALA A 361 -14.28 21.51 -10.36
CA ALA A 361 -14.29 21.29 -8.93
C ALA A 361 -13.14 20.36 -8.52
N ARG A 362 -12.13 20.96 -7.89
CA ARG A 362 -10.98 20.23 -7.34
C ARG A 362 -11.50 19.35 -6.22
N ARG A 363 -11.72 18.07 -6.50
CA ARG A 363 -11.73 17.04 -5.46
C ARG A 363 -10.36 17.07 -4.80
N GLY A 364 -10.27 17.80 -3.70
CA GLY A 364 -9.11 17.82 -2.83
C GLY A 364 -8.77 16.38 -2.44
N MET A 365 -7.49 16.04 -2.59
CA MET A 365 -6.95 14.74 -2.19
C MET A 365 -7.26 14.52 -0.70
N PRO A 366 -7.81 13.38 -0.28
CA PRO A 366 -8.02 13.10 1.14
C PRO A 366 -6.67 12.70 1.75
N VAL A 367 -5.80 13.68 2.03
CA VAL A 367 -4.52 13.48 2.75
C VAL A 367 -4.75 12.72 4.07
N ARG A 368 -5.94 12.87 4.64
CA ARG A 368 -6.42 12.16 5.85
C ARG A 368 -6.45 10.65 5.72
N SER A 369 -6.70 10.06 4.55
CA SER A 369 -6.75 8.59 4.38
C SER A 369 -5.40 7.95 4.09
N LEU A 370 -4.45 8.67 3.50
CA LEU A 370 -3.03 8.26 3.49
C LEU A 370 -2.46 8.27 4.91
N LEU A 371 -2.81 9.30 5.70
CA LEU A 371 -2.50 9.35 7.12
C LEU A 371 -3.18 8.19 7.87
N ALA A 372 -4.43 7.86 7.55
CA ALA A 372 -5.15 6.74 8.17
C ALA A 372 -4.50 5.38 7.85
N ALA A 373 -4.05 5.14 6.62
CA ALA A 373 -3.32 3.92 6.27
C ALA A 373 -1.98 3.82 7.03
N ALA A 374 -1.26 4.94 7.15
CA ALA A 374 -0.05 5.02 7.95
C ALA A 374 -0.33 4.86 9.47
N VAL A 375 -1.47 5.35 9.97
CA VAL A 375 -1.93 5.18 11.36
C VAL A 375 -2.36 3.74 11.62
N ILE A 376 -2.97 3.04 10.66
CA ILE A 376 -3.31 1.61 10.78
C ILE A 376 -2.02 0.77 10.80
N LEU A 377 -1.05 1.09 9.94
CA LEU A 377 0.30 0.48 9.97
C LEU A 377 1.03 0.78 11.29
N PHE A 378 0.89 2.00 11.82
CA PHE A 378 1.41 2.39 13.12
C PHE A 378 0.70 1.66 14.26
N ALA A 379 -0.62 1.46 14.21
CA ALA A 379 -1.39 0.75 15.21
C ALA A 379 -1.11 -0.76 15.20
N ALA A 380 -0.88 -1.35 14.02
CA ALA A 380 -0.47 -2.75 13.90
C ALA A 380 0.96 -2.96 14.43
N ALA A 381 1.90 -2.06 14.11
CA ALA A 381 3.27 -2.12 14.61
C ALA A 381 3.35 -1.80 16.12
N ALA A 382 2.61 -0.80 16.59
CA ALA A 382 2.49 -0.46 18.00
C ALA A 382 1.76 -1.56 18.78
N GLY A 383 0.80 -2.28 18.18
CA GLY A 383 0.14 -3.43 18.78
C GLY A 383 1.10 -4.60 19.00
N VAL A 384 2.02 -4.85 18.06
CA VAL A 384 3.09 -5.86 18.22
C VAL A 384 4.10 -5.43 19.28
N VAL A 385 4.53 -4.15 19.31
CA VAL A 385 5.46 -3.62 20.32
C VAL A 385 4.81 -3.50 21.71
N ALA A 386 3.52 -3.21 21.79
CA ALA A 386 2.77 -3.16 23.04
C ALA A 386 2.54 -4.57 23.60
N ALA A 387 2.21 -5.55 22.74
CA ALA A 387 2.05 -6.95 23.12
C ALA A 387 3.36 -7.60 23.60
N THR A 388 4.53 -7.09 23.18
CA THR A 388 5.83 -7.54 23.70
C THR A 388 6.32 -6.73 24.92
N ARG A 389 5.80 -5.53 25.16
CA ARG A 389 6.11 -4.70 26.36
C ARG A 389 5.20 -4.94 27.56
N THR A 390 4.10 -5.67 27.40
CA THR A 390 3.14 -5.92 28.50
C THR A 390 3.69 -6.70 29.69
N ASP A 391 4.89 -7.29 29.59
CA ASP A 391 5.54 -8.00 30.71
C ASP A 391 6.46 -7.12 31.58
N ASP A 392 6.72 -5.86 31.20
CA ASP A 392 7.68 -4.99 31.91
C ASP A 392 7.02 -3.82 32.68
N SER A 393 5.69 -3.86 32.86
CA SER A 393 5.02 -2.93 33.77
C SER A 393 5.47 -3.22 35.21
N PRO A 394 5.89 -2.22 36.00
CA PRO A 394 6.18 -2.44 37.42
C PRO A 394 4.94 -3.06 38.04
N SER A 395 5.08 -4.27 38.55
CA SER A 395 4.11 -4.86 39.45
C SER A 395 3.86 -3.83 40.56
N GLU A 396 2.62 -3.40 40.71
CA GLU A 396 2.19 -2.55 41.84
C GLU A 396 2.35 -3.27 43.20
N ALA A 397 2.76 -4.55 43.17
CA ALA A 397 3.11 -5.35 44.33
C ALA A 397 4.51 -5.00 44.86
N ARG A 398 4.57 -4.66 46.15
CA ARG A 398 5.78 -4.29 46.88
C ARG A 398 6.08 -5.28 47.99
N ALA A 399 7.36 -5.39 48.34
CA ALA A 399 7.78 -6.20 49.48
C ALA A 399 7.31 -5.55 50.79
N ALA A 400 6.51 -6.27 51.59
CA ALA A 400 5.98 -5.79 52.87
C ALA A 400 7.07 -5.61 53.94
N ARG A 401 8.21 -6.28 53.76
CA ARG A 401 9.38 -6.30 54.66
C ARG A 401 10.64 -6.61 53.86
N GLY A 402 11.81 -6.48 54.48
CA GLY A 402 13.06 -6.95 53.87
C GLY A 402 13.04 -8.47 53.67
N LEU A 403 13.27 -8.92 52.44
CA LEU A 403 13.28 -10.34 52.07
C LEU A 403 14.71 -10.76 51.69
N PRO A 404 15.24 -11.87 52.24
CA PRO A 404 16.54 -12.39 51.83
C PRO A 404 16.49 -12.97 50.42
N ALA A 405 17.66 -13.25 49.83
CA ALA A 405 17.73 -13.99 48.57
C ALA A 405 17.16 -15.41 48.75
N PHE A 406 16.52 -15.95 47.71
CA PHE A 406 15.89 -17.28 47.68
C PHE A 406 14.74 -17.47 48.68
N HIS A 407 14.08 -16.38 49.09
CA HIS A 407 12.91 -16.44 49.96
C HIS A 407 11.63 -16.69 49.17
N VAL A 408 10.86 -17.72 49.53
CA VAL A 408 9.56 -18.01 48.92
C VAL A 408 8.53 -17.01 49.40
N LEU A 409 7.91 -16.29 48.46
CA LEU A 409 6.93 -15.27 48.73
C LEU A 409 5.63 -15.86 49.28
N THR A 410 5.26 -15.42 50.48
CA THR A 410 3.98 -15.73 51.11
C THR A 410 3.03 -14.53 51.07
N ARG A 411 1.75 -14.74 51.44
CA ARG A 411 0.75 -13.67 51.52
C ARG A 411 1.15 -12.54 52.49
N HIS A 412 1.98 -12.82 53.48
CA HIS A 412 2.45 -11.83 54.45
C HIS A 412 3.67 -11.01 53.96
N ASP A 413 4.31 -11.42 52.87
CA ASP A 413 5.53 -10.79 52.34
C ASP A 413 5.25 -9.74 51.26
N ILE A 414 4.01 -9.65 50.77
CA ILE A 414 3.63 -8.84 49.61
C ILE A 414 2.47 -7.91 49.97
N THR A 415 2.57 -6.65 49.57
CA THR A 415 1.48 -5.67 49.66
C THR A 415 1.19 -5.09 48.28
N GLY A 416 -0.07 -4.75 48.02
CA GLY A 416 -0.51 -4.15 46.75
C GLY A 416 -1.46 -5.03 45.91
N PRO A 417 -2.07 -4.47 44.86
CA PRO A 417 -3.00 -5.19 44.00
C PRO A 417 -2.31 -6.31 43.21
N ARG A 418 -3.02 -7.43 43.01
CA ARG A 418 -2.53 -8.65 42.34
C ARG A 418 -1.41 -9.40 43.08
N ALA A 419 -1.21 -9.16 44.38
CA ALA A 419 -0.27 -9.89 45.22
C ALA A 419 -0.42 -11.42 45.15
N ASP A 420 -1.66 -11.91 45.00
CA ASP A 420 -1.96 -13.35 44.93
C ASP A 420 -1.26 -14.08 43.77
N ARG A 421 -0.91 -13.37 42.68
CA ARG A 421 -0.22 -13.97 41.51
C ARG A 421 1.27 -14.22 41.72
N LEU A 422 1.86 -13.61 42.74
CA LEU A 422 3.28 -13.73 43.05
C LEU A 422 3.56 -14.73 44.17
N ILE A 423 2.52 -15.23 44.84
CA ILE A 423 2.63 -16.22 45.92
C ILE A 423 3.24 -17.52 45.36
N GLY A 424 4.20 -18.08 46.09
CA GLY A 424 4.88 -19.33 45.73
C GLY A 424 6.10 -19.16 44.81
N ARG A 425 6.33 -17.96 44.26
CA ARG A 425 7.59 -17.58 43.62
C ARG A 425 8.64 -17.23 44.68
N TYR A 426 9.92 -17.20 44.32
CA TYR A 426 11.01 -16.84 45.25
C TYR A 426 11.87 -15.69 44.72
N THR A 427 12.52 -14.95 45.62
CA THR A 427 13.45 -13.86 45.27
C THR A 427 14.78 -14.42 44.76
N LEU A 428 15.39 -13.81 43.73
CA LEU A 428 16.74 -14.19 43.29
C LEU A 428 17.85 -13.43 44.04
N SER A 429 17.52 -12.29 44.62
CA SER A 429 18.43 -11.44 45.40
C SER A 429 17.70 -10.84 46.60
N ALA A 430 18.43 -10.23 47.54
CA ALA A 430 17.81 -9.59 48.68
C ALA A 430 17.02 -8.34 48.25
N VAL A 431 15.77 -8.23 48.72
CA VAL A 431 14.84 -7.15 48.39
C VAL A 431 14.56 -6.33 49.66
N LYS A 432 14.64 -5.00 49.60
CA LYS A 432 14.35 -4.15 50.77
C LYS A 432 12.85 -3.99 50.98
N ALA A 433 12.47 -3.60 52.20
CA ALA A 433 11.07 -3.23 52.47
C ALA A 433 10.63 -2.09 51.52
N ASP A 434 9.39 -2.16 51.06
CA ASP A 434 8.74 -1.27 50.09
C ASP A 434 9.30 -1.25 48.66
N ASP A 435 10.31 -2.07 48.34
CA ASP A 435 10.81 -2.20 46.97
C ASP A 435 9.80 -2.93 46.05
N PRO A 436 9.67 -2.51 44.77
CA PRO A 436 8.76 -3.14 43.82
C PRO A 436 9.26 -4.53 43.40
N LEU A 437 8.38 -5.54 43.45
CA LEU A 437 8.72 -6.94 43.17
C LEU A 437 8.58 -7.28 41.68
N ARG A 438 9.62 -7.05 40.88
CA ARG A 438 9.55 -7.28 39.41
C ARG A 438 9.54 -8.77 39.06
N ALA A 439 8.73 -9.16 38.08
CA ALA A 439 8.59 -10.56 37.66
C ALA A 439 9.91 -11.22 37.19
N ARG A 440 10.85 -10.43 36.65
CA ARG A 440 12.18 -10.87 36.20
C ARG A 440 13.19 -11.12 37.33
N GLU A 441 12.95 -10.52 38.50
CA GLU A 441 13.80 -10.63 39.70
C GLU A 441 13.32 -11.78 40.63
N LEU A 442 12.31 -12.53 40.18
CA LEU A 442 11.70 -13.65 40.88
C LEU A 442 11.87 -14.95 40.10
N GLY A 443 12.14 -16.06 40.79
CA GLY A 443 12.11 -17.41 40.23
C GLY A 443 10.69 -17.93 39.96
N PRO A 444 10.53 -19.07 39.27
CA PRO A 444 9.24 -19.72 39.05
C PRO A 444 8.58 -20.20 40.35
N VAL A 445 7.31 -20.61 40.28
CA VAL A 445 6.60 -21.20 41.43
C VAL A 445 7.21 -22.57 41.74
N LEU A 446 7.59 -22.79 43.00
CA LEU A 446 8.17 -24.06 43.44
C LEU A 446 7.07 -25.07 43.84
N PRO A 447 7.08 -26.32 43.34
CA PRO A 447 6.07 -27.32 43.67
C PRO A 447 6.08 -27.76 45.14
N THR A 448 7.27 -27.86 45.75
CA THR A 448 7.49 -28.45 47.08
C THR A 448 7.99 -27.45 48.13
N GLY A 449 8.13 -26.17 47.76
CA GLY A 449 8.67 -25.12 48.64
C GLY A 449 10.15 -25.33 49.01
N LEU A 450 10.70 -24.45 49.87
CA LEU A 450 12.10 -24.49 50.33
C LEU A 450 12.25 -24.81 51.82
N ALA A 451 11.17 -25.20 52.49
CA ALA A 451 11.22 -25.53 53.91
C ALA A 451 12.08 -26.79 54.15
N GLY A 452 13.03 -26.71 55.09
CA GLY A 452 13.93 -27.84 55.39
C GLY A 452 15.10 -28.02 54.42
N ARG A 453 15.38 -27.02 53.58
CA ARG A 453 16.47 -27.04 52.59
C ARG A 453 17.43 -25.86 52.79
N SER A 454 18.70 -26.08 52.52
CA SER A 454 19.75 -25.05 52.45
C SER A 454 20.10 -24.75 51.00
N VAL A 455 20.58 -23.54 50.73
CA VAL A 455 20.96 -23.09 49.38
C VAL A 455 22.46 -23.21 49.21
N LEU A 456 22.92 -23.97 48.22
CA LEU A 456 24.33 -24.19 47.92
C LEU A 456 24.63 -23.91 46.45
N ALA A 457 25.74 -23.22 46.17
CA ALA A 457 26.27 -23.09 44.81
C ALA A 457 27.16 -24.29 44.48
N VAL A 458 26.85 -24.99 43.39
CA VAL A 458 27.60 -26.15 42.93
C VAL A 458 28.17 -25.86 41.54
N PRO A 459 29.44 -26.17 41.26
CA PRO A 459 30.01 -26.05 39.91
C PRO A 459 29.20 -26.90 38.92
N ALA A 460 28.92 -26.36 37.73
CA ALA A 460 28.15 -27.09 36.74
C ALA A 460 28.66 -26.82 35.32
N ASP A 461 28.92 -27.90 34.57
CA ASP A 461 29.37 -27.81 33.18
C ASP A 461 28.22 -27.59 32.17
N ARG A 462 26.96 -27.62 32.65
CA ARG A 462 25.76 -27.49 31.82
C ARG A 462 24.71 -26.60 32.46
N ALA A 463 24.00 -25.85 31.61
CA ALA A 463 22.86 -25.03 31.99
C ALA A 463 21.61 -25.87 32.26
N VAL A 464 20.84 -25.50 33.27
CA VAL A 464 19.61 -26.19 33.67
C VAL A 464 18.53 -25.17 34.01
N ASP A 465 17.29 -25.44 33.58
CA ASP A 465 16.16 -24.54 33.81
C ASP A 465 15.82 -24.41 35.30
N ARG A 466 15.52 -23.18 35.74
CA ARG A 466 15.13 -22.86 37.13
C ARG A 466 13.83 -23.59 37.52
N GLY A 467 13.76 -24.06 38.76
CA GLY A 467 12.60 -24.78 39.31
C GLY A 467 12.57 -26.27 38.97
N THR A 468 13.54 -26.77 38.21
CA THR A 468 13.66 -28.20 37.88
C THR A 468 14.27 -28.97 39.04
N GLU A 469 13.72 -30.16 39.32
CA GLU A 469 14.30 -31.12 40.26
C GLU A 469 15.39 -31.93 39.54
N VAL A 470 16.59 -31.96 40.12
CA VAL A 470 17.77 -32.63 39.55
C VAL A 470 18.37 -33.59 40.57
N ASP A 471 18.97 -34.65 40.04
CA ASP A 471 19.82 -35.54 40.81
C ASP A 471 21.28 -35.13 40.58
N LEU A 472 22.09 -35.13 41.63
CA LEU A 472 23.52 -34.84 41.54
C LEU A 472 24.32 -36.09 41.90
N VAL A 473 25.30 -36.41 41.07
CA VAL A 473 26.17 -37.55 41.27
C VAL A 473 27.57 -37.05 41.61
N VAL A 474 28.08 -37.46 42.76
CA VAL A 474 29.46 -37.18 43.17
C VAL A 474 30.31 -38.40 42.81
N THR A 475 31.35 -38.17 42.00
CA THR A 475 32.28 -39.21 41.57
C THR A 475 33.58 -39.04 42.36
N PRO A 476 33.87 -39.89 43.37
CA PRO A 476 35.03 -39.69 44.23
C PRO A 476 36.36 -39.85 43.46
N PHE A 477 37.37 -39.09 43.87
CA PHE A 477 38.73 -39.24 43.36
C PHE A 477 39.38 -40.44 44.08
N GLN A 478 39.50 -41.57 43.38
CA GLN A 478 40.04 -42.87 43.81
C GLN A 478 39.17 -43.71 44.79
N GLY A 479 38.54 -44.77 44.25
CA GLY A 479 38.27 -46.02 44.98
C GLY A 479 37.02 -46.10 45.88
N GLU A 480 36.24 -45.04 46.05
CA GLU A 480 34.98 -45.10 46.82
C GLU A 480 33.72 -45.22 45.93
N ASP A 481 32.62 -45.69 46.53
CA ASP A 481 31.32 -45.88 45.86
C ASP A 481 30.70 -44.55 45.40
N LEU A 482 30.10 -44.58 44.22
CA LEU A 482 29.40 -43.46 43.58
C LEU A 482 28.20 -43.02 44.42
N ARG A 483 28.20 -41.76 44.89
CA ARG A 483 27.12 -41.21 45.73
C ARG A 483 26.17 -40.35 44.91
N ARG A 484 24.86 -40.58 45.07
CA ARG A 484 23.80 -39.85 44.36
C ARG A 484 22.95 -39.10 45.38
N PHE A 485 22.85 -37.78 45.20
CA PHE A 485 21.93 -36.91 45.90
C PHE A 485 20.70 -36.70 45.01
N THR A 486 19.52 -36.97 45.55
CA THR A 486 18.26 -36.87 44.81
C THR A 486 17.38 -35.77 45.36
N GLY A 487 16.60 -35.12 44.50
CA GLY A 487 15.59 -34.16 44.93
C GLY A 487 16.08 -32.74 45.17
N LEU A 488 17.17 -32.36 44.48
CA LEU A 488 17.74 -31.02 44.53
C LEU A 488 16.95 -30.11 43.59
N ILE A 489 16.66 -28.86 43.97
CA ILE A 489 15.94 -27.91 43.09
C ILE A 489 16.88 -26.82 42.59
N VAL A 490 16.93 -26.61 41.29
CA VAL A 490 17.71 -25.51 40.69
C VAL A 490 17.02 -24.17 40.96
N LEU A 491 17.71 -23.26 41.66
CA LEU A 491 17.21 -21.93 42.01
C LEU A 491 17.75 -20.83 41.11
N ASP A 492 19.02 -20.89 40.76
CA ASP A 492 19.63 -19.91 39.85
C ASP A 492 20.87 -20.47 39.16
N GLN A 493 21.33 -19.79 38.12
CA GLN A 493 22.54 -20.14 37.39
C GLN A 493 23.39 -18.90 37.17
N ALA A 494 24.64 -18.93 37.64
CA ALA A 494 25.63 -17.91 37.37
C ALA A 494 26.49 -18.32 36.16
N ALA A 495 26.73 -17.37 35.26
CA ALA A 495 27.48 -17.61 34.03
C ALA A 495 29.01 -17.64 34.25
N GLU A 496 29.52 -16.93 35.26
CA GLU A 496 30.97 -16.81 35.52
C GLU A 496 31.27 -16.74 37.03
N PRO A 497 31.96 -17.75 37.63
CA PRO A 497 32.21 -19.09 37.09
C PRO A 497 30.90 -19.88 36.92
N PRO A 498 30.85 -20.87 36.00
CA PRO A 498 29.63 -21.64 35.72
C PRO A 498 29.24 -22.45 36.96
N SER A 499 28.23 -21.96 37.68
CA SER A 499 27.74 -22.55 38.91
C SER A 499 26.23 -22.50 38.93
N VAL A 500 25.63 -23.55 39.47
CA VAL A 500 24.18 -23.67 39.65
C VAL A 500 23.91 -23.58 41.14
N THR A 501 23.04 -22.66 41.52
CA THR A 501 22.56 -22.52 42.89
C THR A 501 21.41 -23.49 43.08
N VAL A 502 21.56 -24.44 44.00
CA VAL A 502 20.63 -25.55 44.21
C VAL A 502 20.11 -25.54 45.65
N ALA A 503 18.84 -25.87 45.85
CA ALA A 503 18.26 -26.15 47.15
C ALA A 503 18.48 -27.62 47.54
N VAL A 504 19.15 -27.84 48.66
CA VAL A 504 19.62 -29.15 49.15
C VAL A 504 18.92 -29.47 50.48
N PRO A 505 18.39 -30.69 50.71
CA PRO A 505 17.88 -31.09 52.02
C PRO A 505 18.93 -30.94 53.14
N TYR A 506 18.55 -30.48 54.33
CA TYR A 506 19.50 -30.26 55.45
C TYR A 506 20.35 -31.49 55.80
N ALA A 507 19.80 -32.69 55.66
CA ALA A 507 20.50 -33.95 55.93
C ALA A 507 21.72 -34.17 55.01
N ASP A 508 21.73 -33.54 53.84
CA ASP A 508 22.72 -33.77 52.78
C ASP A 508 23.71 -32.60 52.63
N VAL A 509 23.54 -31.50 53.38
CA VAL A 509 24.33 -30.26 53.22
C VAL A 509 25.80 -30.47 53.53
N ASP A 510 26.12 -31.01 54.72
CA ASP A 510 27.52 -31.18 55.15
C ASP A 510 28.28 -32.15 54.24
N LEU A 511 27.58 -33.18 53.74
CA LEU A 511 28.13 -34.18 52.83
C LEU A 511 28.38 -33.59 51.43
N LEU A 512 27.46 -32.77 50.93
CA LEU A 512 27.60 -32.13 49.63
C LEU A 512 28.66 -31.02 49.66
N LEU A 513 28.75 -30.26 50.75
CA LEU A 513 29.77 -29.23 50.94
C LEU A 513 31.18 -29.83 50.85
N ALA A 514 31.40 -30.94 51.57
CA ALA A 514 32.68 -31.67 51.53
C ALA A 514 33.02 -32.21 50.13
N ALA A 515 32.01 -32.62 49.36
CA ALA A 515 32.20 -33.09 47.98
C ALA A 515 32.53 -31.97 46.99
N VAL A 516 31.91 -30.80 47.16
CA VAL A 516 32.18 -29.60 46.34
C VAL A 516 33.59 -29.07 46.63
N ASP A 517 33.99 -29.00 47.90
CA ASP A 517 35.34 -28.57 48.31
C ASP A 517 36.44 -29.52 47.79
N ALA A 518 36.11 -30.81 47.64
CA ALA A 518 37.00 -31.81 47.04
C ALA A 518 37.05 -31.78 45.50
N GLY A 519 36.20 -30.98 44.83
CA GLY A 519 36.16 -30.85 43.37
C GLY A 519 35.63 -32.08 42.62
N THR A 520 34.84 -32.93 43.27
CA THR A 520 34.39 -34.24 42.74
C THR A 520 32.91 -34.30 42.35
N ALA A 521 32.20 -33.18 42.46
CA ALA A 521 30.77 -33.08 42.17
C ALA A 521 30.49 -32.73 40.70
N HIS A 522 29.78 -33.61 39.98
CA HIS A 522 29.31 -33.33 38.62
C HIS A 522 27.78 -33.46 38.56
N LEU A 523 27.10 -32.45 38.00
CA LEU A 523 25.65 -32.47 37.86
C LEU A 523 25.24 -33.38 36.68
N VAL A 524 24.42 -34.40 36.95
CA VAL A 524 23.92 -35.34 35.94
C VAL A 524 22.41 -35.18 35.80
N LEU A 525 21.99 -34.64 34.66
CA LEU A 525 20.57 -34.50 34.34
C LEU A 525 19.91 -35.87 34.15
N ARG A 526 18.73 -36.04 34.73
CA ARG A 526 17.89 -37.23 34.59
C ARG A 526 16.80 -37.02 33.55
#